data_AF-A0A453G8X6-F1
#
_entry.id   AF-A0A453G8X6-F1
#
_cell.length_a   1.000
_cell.length_b   1.000
_cell.length_c   1.000
_cell.angle_alpha   90.00
_cell.angle_beta   90.00
_cell.angle_gamma   90.00
#
_symmetry.space_group_name_H-M   'P 1'
#
loop_
_entity.id
_entity.type
_entity.pdbx_description
1 polymer ?
#
loop_
_entity_poly.entity_id
_entity_poly.type
_entity_poly.pdbx_seq_one_letter_code
_entity_poly.pdbx_strand_id
1 'polypeptide(L)'
;MKLTCVATPGSGGDYHTPASHLLEVEGVRLLLDCPVDLSALAAFAPVPLGADCGDAGDLIRAVPYYWSPAAAAAAKAGGVDAVLVSSATGMLGLPFLTRLPSFANTKVYVTELAARIGKLMMGELVEMHSEFVRYYGPDTDGPPKWMQGEKLHKLLSLLQNIVIEDEGMDLAPLMPLYSATNLEECMRKTQTVKYGEEVCFNGMLMLKASSSGLELGNCVWSIKGPRASITYLPSTVFVSA
;
A
#
# COMPACT_ATOMS: atom_id res chain seq x y z
N MET A 1 -13.56 -16.47 12.15
CA MET A 1 -12.79 -15.23 11.93
C MET A 1 -11.36 -15.66 11.66
N LYS A 2 -10.71 -15.08 10.64
CA LYS A 2 -9.29 -15.30 10.33
C LYS A 2 -8.66 -13.96 9.99
N LEU A 3 -7.60 -13.60 10.69
CA LEU A 3 -6.79 -12.42 10.39
C LEU A 3 -5.46 -12.91 9.81
N THR A 4 -5.11 -12.42 8.63
CA THR A 4 -3.85 -12.74 7.96
C THR A 4 -3.05 -11.46 7.82
N CYS A 5 -1.86 -11.41 8.41
CA CYS A 5 -0.96 -10.28 8.20
C CYS A 5 -0.42 -10.32 6.77
N VAL A 6 -0.57 -9.22 6.05
CA VAL A 6 0.01 -9.01 4.73
C VAL A 6 1.18 -8.07 4.94
N ALA A 7 2.27 -8.65 5.45
CA ALA A 7 3.49 -7.90 5.76
C ALA A 7 4.31 -7.67 4.50
N THR A 8 5.03 -6.55 4.47
CA THR A 8 6.27 -6.43 3.73
C THR A 8 7.28 -7.41 4.35
N PRO A 9 7.96 -8.27 3.57
CA PRO A 9 9.04 -9.08 4.11
C PRO A 9 10.15 -8.11 4.58
N GLY A 10 10.59 -8.23 5.84
CA GLY A 10 11.59 -7.33 6.44
C GLY A 10 11.22 -6.85 7.84
N SER A 11 11.78 -7.52 8.84
CA SER A 11 11.49 -7.42 10.28
C SER A 11 12.05 -6.15 10.96
N GLY A 12 11.32 -5.68 11.98
CA GLY A 12 11.96 -5.19 13.21
C GLY A 12 11.41 -3.91 13.79
N GLY A 13 10.17 -3.91 14.30
CA GLY A 13 9.74 -2.98 15.36
C GLY A 13 9.92 -1.48 15.12
N ASP A 14 10.15 -1.05 13.89
CA ASP A 14 10.36 0.34 13.56
C ASP A 14 9.01 0.94 13.15
N TYR A 15 8.68 2.09 13.73
CA TYR A 15 7.37 2.75 13.68
C TYR A 15 6.91 3.17 12.26
N HIS A 16 7.67 2.83 11.22
CA HIS A 16 7.50 3.28 9.84
C HIS A 16 7.23 2.18 8.81
N THR A 17 7.15 0.89 9.22
CA THR A 17 6.78 -0.17 8.25
C THR A 17 5.26 -0.17 8.01
N PRO A 18 4.79 0.05 6.78
CA PRO A 18 3.37 0.09 6.51
C PRO A 18 2.78 -1.33 6.53
N ALA A 19 1.94 -1.64 7.52
CA ALA A 19 1.29 -2.94 7.64
C ALA A 19 -0.05 -2.96 6.89
N SER A 20 -0.37 -4.10 6.27
CA SER A 20 -1.71 -4.39 5.74
C SER A 20 -2.22 -5.71 6.29
N HIS A 21 -3.53 -5.84 6.44
CA HIS A 21 -4.12 -7.06 7.02
C HIS A 21 -5.35 -7.51 6.25
N LEU A 22 -5.43 -8.80 5.96
CA LEU A 22 -6.62 -9.42 5.38
C LEU A 22 -7.46 -10.05 6.48
N LEU A 23 -8.65 -9.51 6.71
CA LEU A 23 -9.60 -9.95 7.71
C LEU A 23 -10.77 -10.70 7.05
N GLU A 24 -10.95 -11.95 7.42
CA GLU A 24 -12.12 -12.76 7.06
C GLU A 24 -13.09 -12.84 8.24
N VAL A 25 -14.27 -12.25 8.08
CA VAL A 25 -15.34 -12.20 9.08
C VAL A 25 -16.69 -12.44 8.44
N GLU A 26 -17.48 -13.37 8.98
CA GLU A 26 -18.83 -13.71 8.47
C GLU A 26 -18.88 -14.02 6.96
N GLY A 27 -17.81 -14.62 6.40
CA GLY A 27 -17.71 -14.95 4.97
C GLY A 27 -17.32 -13.78 4.06
N VAL A 28 -17.07 -12.60 4.64
CA VAL A 28 -16.61 -11.39 3.95
C VAL A 28 -15.11 -11.20 4.15
N ARG A 29 -14.41 -10.80 3.09
CA ARG A 29 -12.97 -10.48 3.08
C ARG A 29 -12.79 -8.97 3.08
N LEU A 30 -12.29 -8.45 4.19
CA LEU A 30 -11.97 -7.05 4.39
C LEU A 30 -10.45 -6.88 4.31
N LEU A 31 -9.97 -6.00 3.45
CA LEU A 31 -8.58 -5.55 3.46
C LEU A 31 -8.46 -4.32 4.36
N LEU A 32 -7.62 -4.38 5.37
CA LEU A 32 -7.33 -3.30 6.29
C LEU A 32 -6.01 -2.67 5.86
N ASP A 33 -6.11 -1.44 5.35
CA ASP A 33 -5.03 -0.69 4.72
C ASP A 33 -4.37 -1.37 3.50
N CYS A 34 -3.90 -0.53 2.59
CA CYS A 34 -3.15 -0.87 1.38
C CYS A 34 -2.06 0.18 1.18
N PRO A 35 -1.03 0.22 2.04
CA PRO A 35 0.07 1.14 1.89
C PRO A 35 1.06 0.68 0.81
N VAL A 36 1.96 1.58 0.43
CA VAL A 36 3.11 1.30 -0.45
C VAL A 36 4.38 1.60 0.31
N ASP A 37 5.33 0.68 0.25
CA ASP A 37 6.66 0.93 0.80
C ASP A 37 7.48 1.77 -0.19
N LEU A 38 7.78 3.00 0.22
CA LEU A 38 8.58 3.96 -0.55
C LEU A 38 10.06 3.94 -0.15
N SER A 39 10.46 3.20 0.90
CA SER A 39 11.86 3.12 1.34
C SER A 39 12.76 2.55 0.25
N ALA A 40 12.24 1.65 -0.58
CA ALA A 40 12.91 1.10 -1.75
C ALA A 40 13.40 2.20 -2.73
N LEU A 41 12.73 3.35 -2.79
CA LEU A 41 13.13 4.44 -3.68
C LEU A 41 14.52 5.02 -3.33
N ALA A 42 14.97 4.88 -2.08
CA ALA A 42 16.30 5.31 -1.67
C ALA A 42 17.43 4.53 -2.38
N ALA A 43 17.14 3.34 -2.91
CA ALA A 43 18.08 2.54 -3.69
C ALA A 43 18.26 3.06 -5.13
N PHE A 44 17.43 4.00 -5.59
CA PHE A 44 17.41 4.48 -6.97
C PHE A 44 17.95 5.89 -7.09
N ALA A 45 18.74 6.15 -8.14
CA ALA A 45 19.30 7.46 -8.43
C ALA A 45 18.74 8.03 -9.74
N PRO A 46 18.26 9.29 -9.75
CA PRO A 46 17.86 9.96 -10.99
C PRO A 46 19.07 10.40 -11.84
N VAL A 47 20.18 10.83 -11.23
CA VAL A 47 21.33 11.42 -11.96
C VAL A 47 22.60 10.61 -11.69
N PRO A 48 23.53 10.45 -12.66
CA PRO A 48 24.88 10.02 -12.36
C PRO A 48 25.55 11.04 -11.42
N LEU A 49 25.70 10.68 -10.15
CA LEU A 49 26.49 11.46 -9.21
C LEU A 49 27.98 11.39 -9.65
N GLY A 50 28.69 12.52 -9.59
CA GLY A 50 30.06 12.65 -10.11
C GLY A 50 31.07 11.74 -9.38
N ALA A 51 32.25 11.51 -9.95
CA ALA A 51 33.24 10.57 -9.40
C ALA A 51 33.68 10.84 -7.95
N ASP A 52 33.41 12.04 -7.41
CA ASP A 52 33.80 12.47 -6.06
C ASP A 52 32.76 12.18 -4.97
N CYS A 53 31.59 11.64 -5.30
CA CYS A 53 30.66 11.13 -4.29
C CYS A 53 30.98 9.66 -3.98
N GLY A 54 31.56 9.41 -2.82
CA GLY A 54 31.73 8.06 -2.29
C GLY A 54 30.40 7.27 -2.31
N ASP A 55 30.51 5.95 -2.47
CA ASP A 55 29.43 4.94 -2.48
C ASP A 55 28.30 5.11 -3.54
N ALA A 56 28.39 6.08 -4.45
CA ALA A 56 27.40 6.28 -5.51
C ALA A 56 27.48 5.29 -6.69
N GLY A 57 28.48 4.41 -6.71
CA GLY A 57 28.55 3.30 -7.67
C GLY A 57 27.46 2.25 -7.48
N ASP A 58 26.81 2.29 -6.33
CA ASP A 58 26.04 1.19 -5.76
C ASP A 58 24.51 1.37 -5.90
N LEU A 59 24.04 2.52 -6.39
CA LEU A 59 22.62 2.83 -6.63
C LEU A 59 22.10 2.24 -7.95
N ILE A 60 20.83 1.86 -7.96
CA ILE A 60 20.14 1.33 -9.15
C ILE A 60 19.76 2.49 -10.07
N ARG A 61 20.34 2.49 -11.27
CA ARG A 61 20.04 3.44 -12.33
C ARG A 61 18.97 2.90 -13.26
N ALA A 62 17.72 3.00 -12.84
CA ALA A 62 16.57 2.56 -13.62
C ALA A 62 15.27 3.08 -13.02
N VAL A 63 14.17 2.88 -13.75
CA VAL A 63 12.82 3.12 -13.24
C VAL A 63 12.53 2.17 -12.08
N PRO A 64 12.13 2.69 -10.91
CA PRO A 64 11.80 1.89 -9.75
C PRO A 64 10.47 1.17 -9.93
N TYR A 65 10.38 0.00 -9.31
CA TYR A 65 9.11 -0.68 -9.08
C TYR A 65 8.73 -0.51 -7.61
N TYR A 66 7.43 -0.56 -7.35
CA TYR A 66 6.84 -0.28 -6.06
C TYR A 66 6.38 -1.57 -5.40
N TRP A 67 6.60 -1.66 -4.10
CA TRP A 67 6.24 -2.83 -3.32
C TRP A 67 4.81 -2.70 -2.78
N SER A 68 3.92 -3.56 -3.26
CA SER A 68 2.49 -3.56 -2.95
C SER A 68 2.00 -4.98 -2.55
N PRO A 69 2.30 -5.43 -1.32
CA PRO A 69 1.98 -6.78 -0.86
C PRO A 69 0.47 -6.98 -0.70
N ALA A 70 -0.26 -5.92 -0.34
CA ALA A 70 -1.72 -5.92 -0.26
C ALA A 70 -2.40 -6.30 -1.58
N ALA A 71 -1.88 -5.78 -2.71
CA ALA A 71 -2.40 -6.13 -4.03
C ALA A 71 -2.12 -7.59 -4.41
N ALA A 72 -0.90 -8.08 -4.15
CA ALA A 72 -0.55 -9.48 -4.39
C ALA A 72 -1.39 -10.43 -3.51
N ALA A 73 -1.57 -10.11 -2.23
CA ALA A 73 -2.40 -10.90 -1.32
C ALA A 73 -3.88 -10.90 -1.72
N ALA A 74 -4.43 -9.76 -2.12
CA ALA A 74 -5.79 -9.66 -2.63
C ALA A 74 -5.98 -10.50 -3.90
N ALA A 75 -5.02 -10.49 -4.82
CA ALA A 75 -5.05 -11.32 -6.02
C ALA A 75 -4.99 -12.82 -5.67
N LYS A 76 -4.08 -13.23 -4.78
CA LYS A 76 -3.92 -14.63 -4.33
C LYS A 76 -5.15 -15.15 -3.58
N ALA A 77 -5.83 -14.28 -2.83
CA ALA A 77 -7.10 -14.61 -2.18
C ALA A 77 -8.27 -14.73 -3.17
N GLY A 78 -8.11 -14.30 -4.43
CA GLY A 78 -9.18 -14.26 -5.42
C GLY A 78 -10.08 -13.02 -5.33
N GLY A 79 -9.63 -11.96 -4.63
CA GLY A 79 -10.36 -10.72 -4.42
C GLY A 79 -10.72 -10.43 -2.97
N VAL A 80 -11.13 -9.18 -2.74
CA VAL A 80 -11.61 -8.66 -1.45
C VAL A 80 -12.94 -7.92 -1.65
N ASP A 81 -13.83 -8.00 -0.67
CA ASP A 81 -15.18 -7.43 -0.78
C ASP A 81 -15.19 -5.94 -0.42
N ALA A 82 -14.37 -5.54 0.55
CA ALA A 82 -14.17 -4.14 0.88
C ALA A 82 -12.74 -3.86 1.38
N VAL A 83 -12.32 -2.60 1.25
CA VAL A 83 -11.10 -2.08 1.86
C VAL A 83 -11.48 -1.03 2.90
N LEU A 84 -10.95 -1.15 4.12
CA LEU A 84 -11.05 -0.14 5.16
C LEU A 84 -9.70 0.55 5.29
N VAL A 85 -9.67 1.85 4.98
CA VAL A 85 -8.46 2.66 5.00
C VAL A 85 -8.44 3.49 6.26
N SER A 86 -7.35 3.37 7.02
CA SER A 86 -7.18 4.00 8.32
C SER A 86 -6.38 5.30 8.28
N SER A 87 -5.60 5.55 7.23
CA SER A 87 -4.79 6.77 7.05
C SER A 87 -4.63 7.14 5.58
N ALA A 88 -4.16 8.36 5.30
CA ALA A 88 -3.84 8.79 3.94
C ALA A 88 -2.71 7.94 3.31
N THR A 89 -1.71 7.54 4.11
CA THR A 89 -0.64 6.63 3.69
C THR A 89 -1.13 5.20 3.45
N GLY A 90 -2.13 4.77 4.23
CA GLY A 90 -2.79 3.46 4.13
C GLY A 90 -3.60 3.26 2.85
N MET A 91 -3.71 4.24 1.95
CA MET A 91 -4.37 4.06 0.65
C MET A 91 -3.48 4.24 -0.56
N LEU A 92 -2.17 4.48 -0.40
CA LEU A 92 -1.26 4.71 -1.52
C LEU A 92 -1.22 3.55 -2.52
N GLY A 93 -1.54 2.33 -2.09
CA GLY A 93 -1.55 1.12 -2.91
C GLY A 93 -2.92 0.78 -3.49
N LEU A 94 -3.98 1.54 -3.17
CA LEU A 94 -5.31 1.25 -3.72
C LEU A 94 -5.35 1.24 -5.25
N PRO A 95 -4.67 2.13 -5.99
CA PRO A 95 -4.72 2.09 -7.44
C PRO A 95 -3.98 0.88 -8.03
N PHE A 96 -3.19 0.13 -7.24
CA PHE A 96 -2.70 -1.18 -7.67
C PHE A 96 -3.82 -2.22 -7.64
N LEU A 97 -4.71 -2.15 -6.64
CA LEU A 97 -5.88 -3.03 -6.56
C LEU A 97 -6.87 -2.77 -7.69
N THR A 98 -7.03 -1.52 -8.14
CA THR A 98 -8.00 -1.19 -9.21
C THR A 98 -7.68 -1.84 -10.54
N ARG A 99 -6.41 -2.22 -10.78
CA ARG A 99 -5.98 -2.99 -11.95
C ARG A 99 -6.43 -4.46 -11.90
N LEU A 100 -6.80 -4.96 -10.73
CA LEU A 100 -7.24 -6.34 -10.58
C LEU A 100 -8.70 -6.48 -11.02
N PRO A 101 -9.05 -7.49 -11.83
CA PRO A 101 -10.45 -7.72 -12.25
C PRO A 101 -11.36 -8.03 -11.05
N SER A 102 -10.82 -8.62 -9.98
CA SER A 102 -11.52 -8.89 -8.73
C SER A 102 -11.91 -7.63 -7.97
N PHE A 103 -11.32 -6.47 -8.28
CA PHE A 103 -11.64 -5.18 -7.65
C PHE A 103 -12.89 -4.51 -8.24
N ALA A 104 -13.51 -5.09 -9.28
CA ALA A 104 -14.71 -4.53 -9.90
C ALA A 104 -15.84 -4.27 -8.88
N ASN A 105 -16.03 -5.19 -7.93
CA ASN A 105 -17.10 -5.16 -6.94
C ASN A 105 -16.66 -4.72 -5.54
N THR A 106 -15.38 -4.37 -5.36
CA THR A 106 -14.84 -3.97 -4.06
C THR A 106 -15.27 -2.55 -3.70
N LYS A 107 -15.74 -2.35 -2.46
CA LYS A 107 -16.01 -1.01 -1.91
C LYS A 107 -14.84 -0.53 -1.06
N VAL A 108 -14.47 0.74 -1.17
CA VAL A 108 -13.42 1.33 -0.33
C VAL A 108 -14.06 2.30 0.65
N TYR A 109 -13.74 2.18 1.93
CA TYR A 109 -14.18 3.09 2.99
C TYR A 109 -12.99 3.81 3.60
N VAL A 110 -13.08 5.12 3.71
CA VAL A 110 -12.02 6.00 4.21
C VAL A 110 -12.64 7.25 4.83
N THR A 111 -11.94 7.94 5.73
CA THR A 111 -12.43 9.24 6.20
C THR A 111 -12.31 10.32 5.13
N GLU A 112 -13.15 11.36 5.19
CA GLU A 112 -13.12 12.43 4.19
C GLU A 112 -11.75 13.11 4.08
N LEU A 113 -11.12 13.41 5.22
CA LEU A 113 -9.83 14.09 5.23
C LEU A 113 -8.69 13.18 4.74
N ALA A 114 -8.67 11.92 5.16
CA ALA A 114 -7.67 10.96 4.66
C ALA A 114 -7.83 10.73 3.15
N ALA A 115 -9.06 10.71 2.61
CA ALA A 115 -9.31 10.58 1.17
C ALA A 115 -8.74 11.76 0.38
N ARG A 116 -8.93 12.99 0.88
CA ARG A 116 -8.42 14.21 0.22
C ARG A 116 -6.89 14.25 0.23
N ILE A 117 -6.28 13.99 1.38
CA ILE A 117 -4.81 13.98 1.53
C ILE A 117 -4.23 12.81 0.70
N GLY A 118 -4.79 11.62 0.82
CA GLY A 118 -4.34 10.44 0.07
C GLY A 118 -4.43 10.64 -1.44
N LYS A 119 -5.49 11.29 -1.96
CA LYS A 119 -5.59 11.64 -3.39
C LYS A 119 -4.43 12.53 -3.83
N LEU A 120 -4.09 13.55 -3.04
CA LEU A 120 -2.94 14.43 -3.33
C LEU A 120 -1.63 13.65 -3.32
N MET A 121 -1.39 12.83 -2.28
CA MET A 121 -0.17 12.03 -2.17
C MET A 121 0.02 11.06 -3.34
N MET A 122 -1.06 10.37 -3.76
CA MET A 122 -1.02 9.49 -4.94
C MET A 122 -0.77 10.28 -6.23
N GLY A 123 -1.33 11.50 -6.34
CA GLY A 123 -1.12 12.38 -7.49
C GLY A 123 0.33 12.83 -7.62
N GLU A 124 0.91 13.34 -6.54
CA GLU A 124 2.32 13.73 -6.46
C GLU A 124 3.24 12.55 -6.79
N LEU A 125 2.93 11.35 -6.29
CA LEU A 125 3.71 10.15 -6.59
C LEU A 125 3.70 9.81 -8.08
N VAL A 126 2.55 9.90 -8.74
CA VAL A 126 2.42 9.69 -10.20
C VAL A 126 3.18 10.76 -10.98
N GLU A 127 3.08 12.03 -10.57
CA GLU A 127 3.76 13.15 -11.23
C GLU A 127 5.28 13.01 -11.12
N MET A 128 5.82 12.85 -9.91
CA MET A 128 7.26 12.63 -9.68
C MET A 128 7.80 11.43 -10.47
N HIS A 129 7.06 10.33 -10.49
CA HIS A 129 7.46 9.16 -11.27
C HIS A 129 7.44 9.42 -12.78
N SER A 130 6.44 10.16 -13.27
CA SER A 130 6.34 10.51 -14.69
C SER A 130 7.49 11.39 -15.16
N GLU A 131 7.94 12.33 -14.33
CA GLU A 131 9.12 13.14 -14.61
C GLU A 131 10.38 12.27 -14.63
N PHE A 132 10.55 11.39 -13.64
CA PHE A 132 11.67 10.46 -13.61
C PHE A 132 11.73 9.60 -14.88
N VAL A 133 10.61 9.00 -15.29
CA VAL A 133 10.54 8.18 -16.51
C VAL A 133 10.81 9.02 -17.76
N ARG A 134 10.34 10.26 -17.82
CA ARG A 134 10.57 11.15 -18.97
C ARG A 134 12.06 11.48 -19.17
N TYR A 135 12.83 11.65 -18.10
CA TYR A 135 14.25 12.02 -18.20
C TYR A 135 15.20 10.82 -18.15
N TYR A 136 14.82 9.75 -17.45
CA TYR A 136 15.70 8.62 -17.10
C TYR A 136 15.10 7.24 -17.41
N GLY A 137 13.91 7.20 -17.99
CA GLY A 137 13.24 5.97 -18.38
C GLY A 137 13.99 5.19 -19.46
N PRO A 138 13.83 3.87 -19.54
CA PRO A 138 14.39 3.07 -20.62
C PRO A 138 13.71 3.41 -21.96
N ASP A 139 14.45 3.32 -23.06
CA ASP A 139 13.89 3.42 -24.43
C ASP A 139 13.00 2.21 -24.83
N THR A 140 12.82 1.24 -23.93
CA THR A 140 12.18 -0.05 -24.23
C THR A 140 11.03 -0.35 -23.27
N ASP A 141 9.90 -0.83 -23.79
CA ASP A 141 8.68 -1.21 -23.04
C ASP A 141 8.79 -2.50 -22.19
N GLY A 142 10.00 -3.01 -21.97
CA GLY A 142 10.25 -4.27 -21.23
C GLY A 142 10.46 -4.07 -19.73
N PRO A 143 10.37 -5.14 -18.92
CA PRO A 143 10.73 -5.07 -17.51
C PRO A 143 12.19 -4.59 -17.36
N PRO A 144 12.49 -3.75 -16.36
CA PRO A 144 13.83 -3.23 -16.17
C PRO A 144 14.86 -4.34 -16.00
N LYS A 145 16.01 -4.22 -16.67
CA LYS A 145 17.11 -5.20 -16.58
C LYS A 145 17.62 -5.42 -15.14
N TRP A 146 17.42 -4.45 -14.24
CA TRP A 146 17.83 -4.57 -12.83
C TRP A 146 17.00 -5.59 -12.04
N MET A 147 15.82 -5.98 -12.53
CA MET A 147 15.01 -7.06 -11.94
C MET A 147 15.64 -8.45 -12.13
N GLN A 148 16.83 -8.55 -12.71
CA GLN A 148 17.59 -9.78 -12.86
C GLN A 148 18.93 -9.64 -12.14
N GLY A 149 19.34 -10.68 -11.41
CA GLY A 149 20.67 -10.78 -10.81
C GLY A 149 20.88 -9.94 -9.54
N GLU A 150 22.12 -9.49 -9.33
CA GLU A 150 22.61 -8.94 -8.05
C GLU A 150 21.90 -7.67 -7.58
N LYS A 151 21.43 -6.82 -8.50
CA LYS A 151 20.71 -5.58 -8.14
C LYS A 151 19.35 -5.85 -7.51
N LEU A 152 18.64 -6.87 -7.99
CA LEU A 152 17.39 -7.33 -7.38
C LEU A 152 17.66 -7.85 -5.97
N HIS A 153 18.69 -8.69 -5.80
CA HIS A 153 19.09 -9.18 -4.48
C HIS A 153 19.43 -8.02 -3.53
N LYS A 154 20.15 -7.00 -3.99
CA LYS A 154 20.46 -5.81 -3.20
C LYS A 154 19.22 -5.04 -2.76
N LEU A 155 18.27 -4.78 -3.67
CA LEU A 155 17.01 -4.14 -3.32
C LEU A 155 16.23 -4.97 -2.30
N LEU A 156 16.19 -6.29 -2.50
CA LEU A 156 15.53 -7.20 -1.58
C LEU A 156 16.24 -7.24 -0.22
N SER A 157 17.56 -7.13 -0.16
CA SER A 157 18.29 -6.98 1.11
C SER A 157 18.00 -5.64 1.81
N LEU A 158 17.74 -4.56 1.06
CA LEU A 158 17.31 -3.28 1.64
C LEU A 158 15.88 -3.35 2.18
N LEU A 159 15.00 -4.06 1.47
CA LEU A 159 13.61 -4.27 1.90
C LEU A 159 13.50 -5.32 3.02
N GLN A 160 14.38 -6.34 3.01
CA GLN A 160 14.32 -7.53 3.85
C GLN A 160 15.63 -7.69 4.63
N ASN A 161 15.63 -7.39 5.93
CA ASN A 161 16.72 -7.80 6.85
C ASN A 161 16.75 -9.34 7.13
N ILE A 162 16.39 -10.20 6.17
CA ILE A 162 16.26 -11.66 6.38
C ILE A 162 17.17 -12.44 5.42
N VAL A 163 17.85 -13.43 6.01
CA VAL A 163 18.66 -14.48 5.38
C VAL A 163 17.82 -15.21 4.34
N ILE A 164 18.29 -15.18 3.08
CA ILE A 164 17.70 -15.88 1.95
C ILE A 164 17.92 -17.38 2.17
N GLU A 165 16.93 -18.09 2.70
CA GLU A 165 16.80 -19.52 2.47
C GLU A 165 16.11 -19.75 1.12
N ASP A 166 16.57 -20.77 0.41
CA ASP A 166 16.43 -21.13 -1.02
C ASP A 166 14.99 -21.39 -1.54
N GLU A 167 13.97 -20.78 -0.93
CA GLU A 167 12.58 -20.80 -1.42
C GLU A 167 12.39 -19.62 -2.37
N GLY A 168 12.05 -19.90 -3.64
CA GLY A 168 12.01 -18.91 -4.73
C GLY A 168 11.33 -17.58 -4.38
N MET A 169 11.98 -16.48 -4.78
CA MET A 169 11.53 -15.10 -4.52
C MET A 169 10.15 -14.81 -5.15
N ASP A 170 9.14 -14.52 -4.32
CA ASP A 170 7.83 -14.03 -4.79
C ASP A 170 7.93 -12.55 -5.18
N LEU A 171 8.08 -12.29 -6.49
CA LEU A 171 8.13 -10.95 -7.07
C LEU A 171 6.75 -10.36 -7.37
N ALA A 172 5.65 -11.10 -7.11
CA ALA A 172 4.30 -10.61 -7.37
C ALA A 172 3.96 -9.27 -6.68
N PRO A 173 4.48 -8.94 -5.48
CA PRO A 173 4.27 -7.64 -4.86
C PRO A 173 4.99 -6.48 -5.54
N LEU A 174 6.02 -6.75 -6.36
CA LEU A 174 6.83 -5.74 -7.02
C LEU A 174 6.19 -5.33 -8.35
N MET A 175 5.67 -4.12 -8.43
CA MET A 175 4.82 -3.67 -9.53
C MET A 175 5.26 -2.33 -10.12
N PRO A 176 5.09 -2.08 -11.43
CA PRO A 176 5.22 -0.74 -11.99
C PRO A 176 4.14 0.18 -11.42
N LEU A 177 4.45 1.46 -11.23
CA LEU A 177 3.52 2.44 -10.68
C LEU A 177 2.21 2.48 -11.49
N TYR A 178 1.12 2.75 -10.80
CA TYR A 178 -0.17 3.03 -11.43
C TYR A 178 -0.16 4.37 -12.18
N SER A 179 -1.12 4.56 -13.08
CA SER A 179 -1.30 5.80 -13.85
C SER A 179 -2.29 6.76 -13.18
N ALA A 180 -2.33 8.01 -13.65
CA ALA A 180 -3.34 8.99 -13.26
C ALA A 180 -4.78 8.49 -13.53
N THR A 181 -4.99 7.73 -14.62
CA THR A 181 -6.29 7.11 -14.93
C THR A 181 -6.69 6.10 -13.85
N ASN A 182 -5.75 5.27 -13.39
CA ASN A 182 -6.02 4.29 -12.33
C ASN A 182 -6.34 4.97 -10.99
N LEU A 183 -5.71 6.12 -10.71
CA LEU A 183 -6.00 6.95 -9.55
C LEU A 183 -7.43 7.49 -9.60
N GLU A 184 -7.87 8.07 -10.71
CA GLU A 184 -9.24 8.61 -10.82
C GLU A 184 -10.30 7.49 -10.73
N GLU A 185 -10.05 6.33 -11.34
CA GLU A 185 -10.92 5.16 -11.19
C GLU A 185 -10.98 4.65 -9.75
N CYS A 186 -9.86 4.67 -9.04
CA CYS A 186 -9.77 4.35 -7.61
C CYS A 186 -10.65 5.29 -6.78
N MET A 187 -10.49 6.59 -6.99
CA MET A 187 -11.20 7.60 -6.20
C MET A 187 -12.70 7.57 -6.46
N ARG A 188 -13.14 7.22 -7.68
CA ARG A 188 -14.57 7.04 -7.99
C ARG A 188 -15.23 5.91 -7.18
N LYS A 189 -14.47 4.88 -6.80
CA LYS A 189 -14.95 3.75 -5.97
C LYS A 189 -14.80 4.00 -4.47
N THR A 190 -14.19 5.12 -4.09
CA THR A 190 -13.89 5.46 -2.70
C THR A 190 -15.09 6.14 -2.06
N GLN A 191 -15.62 5.52 -0.99
CA GLN A 191 -16.70 6.06 -0.18
C GLN A 191 -16.12 6.72 1.07
N THR A 192 -16.36 8.01 1.21
CA THR A 192 -15.97 8.77 2.40
C THR A 192 -16.96 8.53 3.54
N VAL A 193 -16.45 8.36 4.75
CA VAL A 193 -17.21 8.17 5.99
C VAL A 193 -16.79 9.23 7.00
N LYS A 194 -17.74 9.83 7.71
CA LYS A 194 -17.45 10.80 8.78
C LYS A 194 -17.09 10.08 10.08
N TYR A 195 -16.39 10.75 10.97
CA TYR A 195 -16.18 10.22 12.31
C TYR A 195 -17.51 10.01 13.03
N GLY A 196 -17.65 8.86 13.67
CA GLY A 196 -18.87 8.47 14.37
C GLY A 196 -20.00 7.98 13.46
N GLU A 197 -19.89 8.13 12.14
CA GLU A 197 -20.87 7.62 11.18
C GLU A 197 -20.79 6.10 11.12
N GLU A 198 -21.97 5.45 11.17
CA GLU A 198 -22.10 4.00 11.04
C GLU A 198 -22.64 3.66 9.65
N VAL A 199 -21.87 2.86 8.90
CA VAL A 199 -22.20 2.45 7.54
C VAL A 199 -22.44 0.95 7.51
N CYS A 200 -23.55 0.52 6.90
CA CYS A 200 -23.87 -0.88 6.76
C CYS A 200 -23.27 -1.45 5.46
N PHE A 201 -22.42 -2.46 5.59
CA PHE A 201 -21.88 -3.23 4.47
C PHE A 201 -22.65 -4.55 4.30
N ASN A 202 -23.20 -4.77 3.11
CA ASN A 202 -23.97 -5.95 2.71
C ASN A 202 -25.11 -6.35 3.67
N GLY A 203 -25.66 -5.40 4.45
CA GLY A 203 -26.73 -5.69 5.42
C GLY A 203 -26.27 -6.48 6.66
N MET A 204 -24.98 -6.80 6.78
CA MET A 204 -24.46 -7.71 7.80
C MET A 204 -23.41 -7.08 8.72
N LEU A 205 -22.54 -6.23 8.18
CA LEU A 205 -21.44 -5.62 8.92
C LEU A 205 -21.69 -4.13 9.10
N MET A 206 -21.68 -3.65 10.35
CA MET A 206 -21.70 -2.23 10.67
C MET A 206 -20.27 -1.73 10.84
N LEU A 207 -19.88 -0.78 10.00
CA LEU A 207 -18.56 -0.17 9.96
C LEU A 207 -18.64 1.23 10.57
N LYS A 208 -17.72 1.56 11.47
CA LYS A 208 -17.65 2.89 12.10
C LYS A 208 -16.21 3.38 12.17
N ALA A 209 -15.98 4.60 11.69
CA ALA A 209 -14.70 5.27 11.82
C ALA A 209 -14.68 6.15 13.08
N SER A 210 -13.65 6.01 13.91
CA SER A 210 -13.38 6.89 15.07
C SER A 210 -12.00 7.52 14.91
N SER A 211 -11.74 8.71 15.44
CA SER A 211 -10.41 9.34 15.33
C SER A 211 -9.33 8.49 16.01
N SER A 212 -8.15 8.37 15.39
CA SER A 212 -6.99 7.67 15.98
C SER A 212 -6.12 8.56 16.87
N GLY A 213 -6.29 9.88 16.79
CA GLY A 213 -5.51 10.87 17.54
C GLY A 213 -4.09 11.12 17.04
N LEU A 214 -3.61 10.40 16.02
CA LEU A 214 -2.22 10.50 15.55
C LEU A 214 -2.02 11.60 14.49
N GLU A 215 -2.71 11.51 13.35
CA GLU A 215 -2.62 12.49 12.25
C GLU A 215 -4.01 12.87 11.74
N LEU A 216 -4.04 13.93 10.92
CA LEU A 216 -5.23 14.41 10.26
C LEU A 216 -5.87 13.35 9.37
N GLY A 217 -7.11 13.00 9.69
CA GLY A 217 -7.89 12.01 8.93
C GLY A 217 -7.68 10.57 9.39
N ASN A 218 -6.70 10.30 10.26
CA ASN A 218 -6.44 8.93 10.69
C ASN A 218 -7.56 8.41 11.59
N CYS A 219 -7.92 7.14 11.39
CA CYS A 219 -9.06 6.55 12.06
C CYS A 219 -8.84 5.12 12.54
N VAL A 220 -9.64 4.73 13.51
CA VAL A 220 -9.84 3.38 14.02
C VAL A 220 -11.14 2.86 13.44
N TRP A 221 -11.12 1.64 12.91
CA TRP A 221 -12.31 0.99 12.36
C TRP A 221 -12.93 0.04 13.38
N SER A 222 -14.18 0.30 13.76
CA SER A 222 -15.01 -0.68 14.45
C SER A 222 -15.87 -1.42 13.44
N ILE A 223 -15.77 -2.75 13.45
CA ILE A 223 -16.44 -3.69 12.53
C ILE A 223 -17.33 -4.58 13.39
N LYS A 224 -18.64 -4.30 13.41
CA LYS A 224 -19.62 -5.07 14.17
C LYS A 224 -20.37 -6.00 13.23
N GLY A 225 -20.21 -7.30 13.40
CA GLY A 225 -21.04 -8.32 12.77
C GLY A 225 -22.07 -8.90 13.75
N PRO A 226 -22.90 -9.86 13.31
CA PRO A 226 -23.95 -10.45 14.14
C PRO A 226 -23.41 -11.27 15.33
N ARG A 227 -22.25 -11.92 15.17
CA ARG A 227 -21.66 -12.81 16.18
C ARG A 227 -20.43 -12.24 16.89
N ALA A 228 -19.77 -11.26 16.29
CA ALA A 228 -18.53 -10.71 16.80
C ALA A 228 -18.38 -9.23 16.44
N SER A 229 -17.69 -8.48 17.29
CA SER A 229 -17.27 -7.11 17.05
C SER A 229 -15.75 -7.03 17.12
N ILE A 230 -15.14 -6.41 16.11
CA ILE A 230 -13.70 -6.27 15.97
C ILE A 230 -13.39 -4.78 15.90
N THR A 231 -12.33 -4.35 16.55
CA THR A 231 -11.82 -2.98 16.39
C THR A 231 -10.40 -3.07 15.88
N TYR A 232 -10.15 -2.50 14.70
CA TYR A 232 -8.82 -2.39 14.12
C TYR A 232 -8.18 -1.10 14.58
N LEU A 233 -7.15 -1.23 15.42
CA LEU A 233 -6.36 -0.14 15.98
C LEU A 233 -5.04 -0.06 15.21
N PRO A 234 -4.93 0.83 14.20
CA PRO A 234 -3.63 1.17 13.62
C PRO A 234 -2.81 2.03 14.62
N SER A 235 -1.73 2.63 14.16
CA SER A 235 -0.96 3.62 14.94
C SER A 235 -1.89 4.70 15.51
N THR A 236 -2.03 4.69 16.83
CA THR A 236 -3.01 5.47 17.61
C THR A 236 -2.30 6.14 18.77
N VAL A 237 -2.73 7.36 19.12
CA VAL A 237 -2.19 8.10 20.26
C VAL A 237 -3.34 8.45 21.20
N PHE A 238 -3.24 7.99 22.44
CA PHE A 238 -4.26 8.19 23.48
C PHE A 238 -3.89 9.30 24.48
N VAL A 239 -2.88 10.10 24.16
CA VAL A 239 -2.45 11.19 25.04
C VAL A 239 -3.51 12.28 24.99
N SER A 240 -4.21 12.49 26.12
CA SER A 240 -5.06 13.66 26.30
C SER A 240 -4.18 14.90 26.25
N ALA A 241 -4.57 15.88 25.42
CA ALA A 241 -4.14 17.26 25.62
C ALA A 241 -4.68 17.79 26.95
#